data_AF-A0A6I0K8U8-F1
#
_entry.id   AF-A0A6I0K8U8-F1
#
_cell.length_a   1.000
_cell.length_b   1.000
_cell.length_c   1.000
_cell.angle_alpha   90.00
_cell.angle_beta   90.00
_cell.angle_gamma   90.00
#
_symmetry.space_group_name_H-M   'P 1'
#
loop_
_entity.id
_entity.type
_entity.pdbx_description
1 polymer ?
#
loop_
_entity_poly.entity_id
_entity_poly.type
_entity_poly.pdbx_seq_one_letter_code
_entity_poly.pdbx_strand_id
1 'polypeptide(L)'
;AMTIPLMFLAVVTIVAGFIPFGKFISSNGTAYEIHLDWTVAGTSIAIAVISIAIATAMYARAKQPVANALARRFRGLWTAAYHRFYIDEIYQFITHKIIFGCISRPIAWFDRHVIDGFFNFLAWSANATSDEIRGLQSGQIQQYTYVFLLGTLALILLLLL
;
A
#
# COMPACT_ATOMS: atom_id res chain seq x y z
N ALA A 1 30.25 -1.97 18.61
CA ALA A 1 30.96 -1.93 17.31
C ALA A 1 30.23 -1.03 16.30
N MET A 2 30.23 0.29 16.52
CA MET A 2 29.52 1.28 15.67
C MET A 2 30.47 2.32 15.04
N THR A 3 31.71 2.41 15.52
CA THR A 3 32.72 3.36 15.05
C THR A 3 33.18 3.08 13.62
N ILE A 4 33.29 1.80 13.25
CA ILE A 4 33.76 1.40 11.91
C ILE A 4 32.76 1.83 10.82
N PRO A 5 31.45 1.54 10.91
CA PRO A 5 30.47 2.06 9.95
C PRO A 5 30.44 3.58 9.84
N LEU A 6 30.50 4.30 10.98
CA LEU A 6 30.46 5.76 10.99
C LEU A 6 31.70 6.40 10.33
N MET A 7 32.90 5.87 10.62
CA MET A 7 34.13 6.35 9.98
C MET A 7 34.12 6.08 8.48
N PHE A 8 33.64 4.90 8.06
CA PHE A 8 33.52 4.58 6.65
C PHE A 8 32.59 5.55 5.92
N LEU A 9 31.40 5.83 6.47
CA LEU A 9 30.46 6.80 5.89
C LEU A 9 31.06 8.21 5.81
N ALA A 10 31.78 8.66 6.84
CA ALA A 10 32.42 9.98 6.84
C ALA A 10 33.47 10.13 5.73
N VAL A 11 34.30 9.09 5.51
CA VAL A 11 35.29 9.07 4.42
C VAL A 11 34.58 9.14 3.07
N VAL A 12 33.50 8.36 2.88
CA VAL A 12 32.71 8.40 1.65
C VAL A 12 32.12 9.79 1.40
N THR A 13 31.58 10.47 2.43
CA THR A 13 31.03 11.83 2.27
C THR A 13 32.08 12.86 1.84
N ILE A 14 33.30 12.78 2.39
CA ILE A 14 34.40 13.69 2.01
C ILE A 14 34.82 13.44 0.56
N VAL A 15 34.96 12.19 0.14
CA VAL A 15 35.43 11.83 -1.21
C VAL A 15 34.34 12.05 -2.26
N ALA A 16 33.08 11.76 -1.95
CA ALA A 16 31.97 11.87 -2.89
C ALA A 16 31.77 13.28 -3.43
N GLY A 17 32.06 14.33 -2.64
CA GLY A 17 31.95 15.72 -3.08
C GLY A 17 32.94 16.12 -4.20
N PHE A 18 34.05 15.40 -4.35
CA PHE A 18 35.03 15.64 -5.43
C PHE A 18 34.66 14.95 -6.75
N ILE A 19 33.68 14.04 -6.73
CA ILE A 19 33.20 13.35 -7.93
C ILE A 19 32.26 14.30 -8.67
N PRO A 20 32.55 14.68 -9.94
CA PRO A 20 31.73 15.63 -10.69
C PRO A 20 30.45 14.95 -11.23
N PHE A 21 29.52 14.61 -10.34
CA PHE A 21 28.28 13.90 -10.68
C PHE A 21 27.46 14.57 -11.79
N GLY A 22 27.49 15.89 -11.92
CA GLY A 22 26.79 16.62 -13.00
C GLY A 22 27.30 16.30 -14.41
N LYS A 23 28.53 15.76 -14.55
CA LYS A 23 29.05 15.26 -15.83
C LYS A 23 28.64 13.81 -16.10
N PHE A 24 28.34 13.03 -15.06
CA PHE A 24 27.99 11.61 -15.17
C PHE A 24 26.48 11.35 -15.16
N ILE A 25 25.68 12.24 -14.57
CA ILE A 25 24.23 12.10 -14.40
C ILE A 25 23.59 13.36 -15.02
N SER A 26 23.21 13.27 -16.29
CA SER A 26 22.51 14.32 -17.02
C SER A 26 21.16 13.81 -17.49
N SER A 27 20.09 14.56 -17.21
CA SER A 27 18.72 14.22 -17.62
C SER A 27 18.54 14.16 -19.16
N ASN A 28 19.44 14.80 -19.92
CA ASN A 28 19.34 14.95 -21.37
C ASN A 28 20.52 14.31 -22.14
N GLY A 29 21.40 13.56 -21.46
CA GLY A 29 22.52 12.87 -22.10
C GLY A 29 23.67 13.76 -22.60
N THR A 30 23.59 15.09 -22.44
CA THR A 30 24.67 16.04 -22.73
C THR A 30 25.38 16.44 -21.44
N ALA A 31 26.71 16.62 -21.50
CA ALA A 31 27.48 17.10 -20.35
C ALA A 31 27.02 18.51 -19.98
N TYR A 32 26.35 18.64 -18.83
CA TYR A 32 25.94 19.94 -18.32
C TYR A 32 27.14 20.60 -17.64
N GLU A 33 27.74 21.58 -18.32
CA GLU A 33 28.73 22.48 -17.71
C GLU A 33 27.99 23.33 -16.66
N ILE A 34 28.09 22.92 -15.38
CA ILE A 34 27.55 23.66 -14.24
C ILE A 34 28.28 25.01 -14.21
N HIS A 35 27.63 26.05 -14.72
CA HIS A 35 28.12 27.41 -14.57
C HIS A 35 27.96 27.76 -13.10
N LEU A 36 29.07 27.67 -12.36
CA LEU A 36 29.10 28.00 -10.94
C LEU A 36 28.93 29.51 -10.82
N ASP A 37 27.69 29.95 -10.61
CA ASP A 37 27.43 31.32 -10.22
C ASP A 37 27.91 31.50 -8.77
N TRP A 38 29.09 32.11 -8.65
CA TRP A 38 29.72 32.43 -7.38
C TRP A 38 28.84 33.28 -6.48
N THR A 39 27.91 34.05 -7.04
CA THR A 39 26.93 34.84 -6.28
C THR A 39 25.96 33.92 -5.57
N VAL A 40 25.40 32.92 -6.27
CA VAL A 40 24.44 31.96 -5.70
C VAL A 40 25.15 31.03 -4.70
N ALA A 41 26.34 30.52 -5.06
CA ALA A 41 27.11 29.66 -4.17
C ALA A 41 27.54 30.40 -2.89
N GLY A 42 28.09 31.62 -3.03
CA GLY A 42 28.53 32.43 -1.90
C GLY A 42 27.38 32.84 -0.98
N THR A 43 26.27 33.29 -1.54
CA THR A 43 25.08 33.67 -0.75
C THR A 43 24.48 32.47 -0.02
N SER A 44 24.39 31.30 -0.67
CA SER A 44 23.86 30.08 -0.06
C SER A 44 24.72 29.60 1.12
N ILE A 45 26.06 29.60 0.95
CA ILE A 45 26.99 29.23 2.02
C ILE A 45 26.89 30.23 3.18
N ALA A 46 26.85 31.53 2.89
CA ALA A 46 26.74 32.57 3.91
C ALA A 46 25.43 32.43 4.72
N ILE A 47 24.29 32.23 4.04
CA ILE A 47 23.00 31.99 4.69
C ILE A 47 23.05 30.73 5.55
N ALA A 48 23.60 29.62 5.05
CA ALA A 48 23.71 28.37 5.80
C ALA A 48 24.54 28.54 7.08
N VAL A 49 25.70 29.22 7.00
CA VAL A 49 26.54 29.51 8.17
C VAL A 49 25.81 30.40 9.18
N ILE A 50 25.13 31.44 8.72
CA ILE A 50 24.32 32.32 9.59
C ILE A 50 23.19 31.52 10.26
N SER A 51 22.48 30.66 9.54
CA SER A 51 21.43 29.80 10.09
C SER A 51 21.96 28.86 11.17
N ILE A 52 23.12 28.22 10.93
CA ILE A 52 23.77 27.34 11.92
C ILE A 52 24.21 28.15 13.14
N ALA A 53 24.77 29.34 12.95
CA ALA A 53 25.19 30.20 14.06
C ALA A 53 24.00 30.63 14.93
N ILE A 54 22.89 31.03 14.31
CA ILE A 54 21.65 31.40 15.02
C ILE A 54 21.09 30.18 15.77
N ALA A 55 21.00 29.01 15.12
CA ALA A 55 20.53 27.79 15.75
C ALA A 55 21.42 27.39 16.94
N THR A 56 22.74 27.46 16.78
CA THR A 56 23.70 27.15 17.85
C THR A 56 23.54 28.13 19.00
N ALA A 57 23.45 29.43 18.75
CA ALA A 57 23.23 30.43 19.79
C ALA A 57 21.90 30.24 20.54
N MET A 58 20.84 29.81 19.82
CA MET A 58 19.52 29.54 20.38
C MET A 58 19.41 28.23 21.15
N TYR A 59 20.24 27.22 20.86
CA TYR A 59 20.11 25.86 21.42
C TYR A 59 21.33 25.35 22.21
N ALA A 60 22.48 26.03 22.19
CA ALA A 60 23.68 25.57 22.90
C ALA A 60 23.58 25.66 24.44
N ARG A 61 22.65 26.47 24.97
CA ARG A 61 22.55 26.73 26.43
C ARG A 61 21.53 25.78 27.08
N ALA A 62 21.73 25.35 28.33
CA ALA A 62 20.79 24.42 28.98
C ALA A 62 19.36 24.99 29.14
N LYS A 63 19.21 26.32 29.18
CA LYS A 63 17.92 27.02 29.21
C LYS A 63 17.74 27.75 27.88
N GLN A 64 16.60 27.52 27.21
CA GLN A 64 16.26 28.11 25.90
C GLN A 64 15.16 29.18 25.99
N PRO A 65 15.41 30.36 26.56
CA PRO A 65 14.39 31.38 26.76
C PRO A 65 13.81 31.91 25.43
N VAL A 66 14.66 32.04 24.40
CA VAL A 66 14.26 32.57 23.08
C VAL A 66 13.37 31.58 22.33
N ALA A 67 13.75 30.30 22.28
CA ALA A 67 12.94 29.25 21.65
C ALA A 67 11.57 29.12 22.35
N ASN A 68 11.55 29.15 23.69
CA ASN A 68 10.33 29.07 24.47
C ASN A 68 9.44 30.32 24.32
N ALA A 69 10.03 31.50 24.14
CA ALA A 69 9.30 32.73 23.83
C ALA A 69 8.66 32.66 22.43
N LEU A 70 9.41 32.18 21.43
CA LEU A 70 8.93 32.03 20.07
C LEU A 70 7.80 30.99 19.98
N ALA A 71 7.93 29.86 20.67
CA ALA A 71 6.89 28.83 20.78
C ALA A 71 5.59 29.38 21.40
N ARG A 72 5.70 30.21 22.44
CA ARG A 72 4.53 30.88 23.05
C ARG A 72 3.92 31.93 22.12
N ARG A 73 4.73 32.69 21.38
CA ARG A 73 4.26 33.74 20.46
C ARG A 73 3.54 33.16 19.24
N PHE A 74 4.06 32.07 18.69
CA PHE A 74 3.52 31.39 17.50
C PHE A 74 2.97 30.01 17.86
N ARG A 75 2.16 29.94 18.91
CA ARG A 75 1.63 28.67 19.42
C ARG A 75 0.94 27.83 18.35
N GLY A 76 0.20 28.44 17.41
CA GLY A 76 -0.45 27.73 16.31
C GLY A 76 0.54 27.04 15.37
N LEU A 77 1.49 27.79 14.82
CA LEU A 77 2.53 27.27 13.92
C LEU A 77 3.44 26.26 14.62
N TRP A 78 3.81 26.54 15.87
CA TRP A 78 4.59 25.62 16.69
C TRP A 78 3.83 24.32 16.94
N THR A 79 2.53 24.39 17.27
CA THR A 79 1.70 23.19 17.48
C THR A 79 1.50 22.41 16.18
N ALA A 80 1.31 23.10 15.05
CA ALA A 80 1.19 22.45 13.74
C ALA A 80 2.50 21.74 13.37
N ALA A 81 3.66 22.41 13.47
CA ALA A 81 4.96 21.80 13.21
C ALA A 81 5.24 20.63 14.18
N TYR A 82 4.84 20.75 15.45
CA TYR A 82 4.95 19.70 16.45
C TYR A 82 4.14 18.44 16.09
N HIS A 83 2.93 18.61 15.52
CA HIS A 83 2.10 17.52 14.98
C HIS A 83 2.43 17.20 13.51
N ARG A 84 3.65 17.49 13.03
CA ARG A 84 4.07 17.21 11.64
C ARG A 84 3.07 17.73 10.59
N PHE A 85 2.50 18.90 10.84
CA PHE A 85 1.47 19.55 10.02
C PHE A 85 0.19 18.73 9.83
N TYR A 86 -0.13 17.83 10.77
CA TYR A 86 -1.29 16.94 10.73
C TYR A 86 -1.34 15.98 9.53
N ILE A 87 -0.20 15.82 8.85
CA ILE A 87 -0.12 14.99 7.64
C ILE A 87 -0.35 13.52 8.00
N ASP A 88 0.26 13.05 9.10
CA ASP A 88 0.14 11.67 9.57
C ASP A 88 -1.33 11.36 9.94
N GLU A 89 -2.02 12.30 10.57
CA GLU A 89 -3.44 12.20 10.96
C GLU A 89 -4.37 12.16 9.76
N ILE A 90 -4.09 12.97 8.73
CA ILE A 90 -4.84 12.95 7.46
C ILE A 90 -4.65 11.60 6.77
N TYR A 91 -3.41 11.08 6.69
CA TYR A 91 -3.16 9.76 6.12
C TYR A 91 -3.93 8.68 6.88
N GLN A 92 -3.84 8.65 8.21
CA GLN A 92 -4.58 7.67 9.02
C GLN A 92 -6.10 7.80 8.86
N PHE A 93 -6.63 9.03 8.77
CA PHE A 93 -8.04 9.27 8.53
C PHE A 93 -8.50 8.70 7.18
N ILE A 94 -7.75 8.99 6.12
CA ILE A 94 -8.06 8.48 4.78
C ILE A 94 -7.99 6.96 4.78
N THR A 95 -6.89 6.37 5.25
CA THR A 95 -6.71 4.92 5.20
C THR A 95 -7.72 4.18 6.08
N HIS A 96 -7.85 4.55 7.34
CA HIS A 96 -8.70 3.78 8.26
C HIS A 96 -10.18 4.09 8.10
N LYS A 97 -10.55 5.37 7.96
CA LYS A 97 -11.96 5.75 7.97
C LYS A 97 -12.58 5.67 6.58
N ILE A 98 -11.86 6.11 5.54
CA ILE A 98 -12.38 6.09 4.18
C ILE A 98 -12.18 4.71 3.55
N ILE A 99 -10.93 4.22 3.46
CA ILE A 99 -10.66 2.98 2.74
C ILE A 99 -11.24 1.77 3.51
N PHE A 100 -10.79 1.53 4.73
CA PHE A 100 -11.26 0.35 5.47
C PHE A 100 -12.72 0.47 5.92
N GLY A 101 -13.12 1.67 6.36
CA GLY A 101 -14.47 1.94 6.85
C GLY A 101 -15.53 1.91 5.74
N CYS A 102 -15.32 2.65 4.66
CA CYS A 102 -16.35 2.85 3.64
C CYS A 102 -16.22 1.92 2.43
N ILE A 103 -15.02 1.44 2.09
CA ILE A 103 -14.82 0.64 0.87
C ILE A 103 -14.68 -0.85 1.21
N SER A 104 -13.75 -1.20 2.09
CA SER A 104 -13.46 -2.62 2.36
C SER A 104 -14.61 -3.33 3.08
N ARG A 105 -15.31 -2.67 4.01
CA ARG A 105 -16.41 -3.29 4.75
C ARG A 105 -17.60 -3.68 3.85
N PRO A 106 -18.14 -2.81 2.97
CA PRO A 106 -19.22 -3.21 2.06
C PRO A 106 -18.81 -4.33 1.11
N ILE A 107 -17.59 -4.27 0.56
CA ILE A 107 -17.08 -5.32 -0.33
C ILE A 107 -16.99 -6.66 0.40
N ALA A 108 -16.43 -6.67 1.61
CA ALA A 108 -16.34 -7.89 2.42
C ALA A 108 -17.71 -8.41 2.85
N TRP A 109 -18.68 -7.52 3.09
CA TRP A 109 -20.06 -7.93 3.36
C TRP A 109 -20.69 -8.57 2.12
N PHE A 110 -20.52 -7.96 0.94
CA PHE A 110 -21.05 -8.47 -0.32
C PHE A 110 -20.49 -9.86 -0.65
N ASP A 111 -19.17 -10.04 -0.54
CA ASP A 111 -18.50 -11.32 -0.76
C ASP A 111 -19.08 -12.42 0.14
N ARG A 112 -19.16 -12.17 1.46
CA ARG A 112 -19.65 -13.16 2.43
C ARG A 112 -21.14 -13.48 2.36
N HIS A 113 -21.97 -12.57 1.86
CA HIS A 113 -23.42 -12.78 1.86
C HIS A 113 -23.95 -13.15 0.47
N VAL A 114 -23.42 -12.51 -0.57
CA VAL A 114 -23.90 -12.70 -1.94
C VAL A 114 -23.11 -13.80 -2.62
N ILE A 115 -21.77 -13.73 -2.60
CA ILE A 115 -20.92 -14.69 -3.31
C ILE A 115 -20.95 -16.03 -2.57
N ASP A 116 -20.61 -16.06 -1.28
CA ASP A 116 -20.67 -17.29 -0.48
C ASP A 116 -22.09 -17.87 -0.42
N GLY A 117 -23.10 -17.00 -0.29
CA GLY A 117 -24.51 -17.42 -0.31
C GLY A 117 -24.91 -18.11 -1.60
N PHE A 118 -24.47 -17.58 -2.75
CA PHE A 118 -24.70 -18.18 -4.06
C PHE A 118 -24.04 -19.56 -4.18
N PHE A 119 -22.78 -19.71 -3.74
CA PHE A 119 -22.10 -21.00 -3.76
C PHE A 119 -22.75 -22.04 -2.84
N ASN A 120 -23.17 -21.63 -1.64
CA ASN A 120 -23.91 -22.51 -0.73
C ASN A 120 -25.25 -22.95 -1.33
N PHE A 121 -25.95 -22.05 -2.03
CA PHE A 121 -27.19 -22.39 -2.73
C PHE A 121 -26.95 -23.40 -3.87
N LEU A 122 -25.89 -23.21 -4.66
CA LEU A 122 -25.53 -24.18 -5.70
C LEU A 122 -25.19 -25.55 -5.12
N ALA A 123 -24.41 -25.59 -4.04
CA ALA A 123 -24.07 -26.82 -3.35
C ALA A 123 -25.32 -27.51 -2.79
N TRP A 124 -26.22 -26.76 -2.15
CA TRP A 124 -27.50 -27.28 -1.67
C TRP A 124 -28.34 -27.85 -2.82
N SER A 125 -28.43 -27.14 -3.95
CA SER A 125 -29.21 -27.56 -5.11
C SER A 125 -28.67 -28.87 -5.70
N ALA A 126 -27.35 -28.98 -5.84
CA ALA A 126 -26.71 -30.21 -6.32
C ALA A 126 -26.96 -31.41 -5.39
N ASN A 127 -26.89 -31.21 -4.07
CA ASN A 127 -27.19 -32.27 -3.10
C ASN A 127 -28.68 -32.64 -3.14
N ALA A 128 -29.58 -31.67 -3.19
CA ALA A 128 -31.02 -31.93 -3.29
C ALA A 128 -31.37 -32.75 -4.54
N THR A 129 -30.81 -32.38 -5.70
CA THR A 129 -30.96 -33.17 -6.94
C THR A 129 -30.35 -34.57 -6.78
N SER A 130 -29.19 -34.70 -6.12
CA SER A 130 -28.59 -36.02 -5.88
C SER A 130 -29.45 -36.89 -4.98
N ASP A 131 -30.05 -36.33 -3.93
CA ASP A 131 -30.91 -37.06 -3.00
C ASP A 131 -32.18 -37.55 -3.69
N GLU A 132 -32.75 -36.74 -4.59
CA GLU A 132 -33.92 -37.10 -5.39
C GLU A 132 -33.60 -38.19 -6.42
N ILE A 133 -32.45 -38.10 -7.10
CA ILE A 133 -31.98 -39.12 -8.06
C ILE A 133 -31.57 -40.42 -7.36
N ARG A 134 -31.08 -40.37 -6.12
CA ARG A 134 -30.59 -41.55 -5.39
C ARG A 134 -31.66 -42.64 -5.25
N GLY A 135 -32.93 -42.26 -5.17
CA GLY A 135 -34.07 -43.19 -5.12
C GLY A 135 -34.27 -44.03 -6.38
N LEU A 136 -33.71 -43.60 -7.53
CA LEU A 136 -33.80 -44.36 -8.79
C LEU A 136 -32.92 -45.63 -8.79
N GLN A 137 -31.97 -45.75 -7.86
CA GLN A 137 -31.17 -46.96 -7.67
C GLN A 137 -31.69 -47.78 -6.49
N SER A 138 -32.59 -48.73 -6.77
CA SER A 138 -33.21 -49.60 -5.75
C SER A 138 -32.40 -50.84 -5.37
N GLY A 139 -31.33 -51.15 -6.12
CA GLY A 139 -30.53 -52.38 -5.94
C GLY A 139 -31.22 -53.65 -6.44
N GLN A 140 -32.45 -53.57 -6.96
CA GLN A 140 -33.18 -54.72 -7.51
C GLN A 140 -32.92 -54.87 -9.01
N ILE A 141 -32.32 -56.00 -9.41
CA ILE A 141 -31.95 -56.29 -10.81
C ILE A 141 -33.15 -56.15 -11.76
N GLN A 142 -34.34 -56.57 -11.33
CA GLN A 142 -35.58 -56.54 -12.10
C GLN A 142 -35.95 -55.13 -12.58
N GLN A 143 -35.77 -54.12 -11.73
CA GLN A 143 -36.13 -52.73 -12.05
C GLN A 143 -35.19 -52.16 -13.13
N TYR A 144 -33.89 -52.48 -13.07
CA TYR A 144 -32.93 -52.13 -14.11
C TYR A 144 -33.26 -52.80 -15.45
N THR A 145 -33.67 -54.08 -15.43
CA THR A 145 -34.07 -54.81 -16.65
C THR A 145 -35.30 -54.17 -17.31
N TYR A 146 -36.31 -53.77 -16.53
CA TYR A 146 -37.49 -53.07 -17.04
C TYR A 146 -37.16 -51.72 -17.69
N VAL A 147 -36.32 -50.91 -17.02
CA VAL A 147 -35.89 -49.60 -17.55
C VAL A 147 -35.07 -49.77 -18.83
N PHE A 148 -34.17 -50.76 -18.88
CA PHE A 148 -33.39 -51.07 -20.07
C PHE A 148 -34.30 -51.42 -21.25
N LEU A 149 -35.19 -52.41 -21.09
CA LEU A 149 -36.07 -52.88 -22.16
C LEU A 149 -36.95 -51.76 -22.74
N LEU A 150 -37.55 -50.94 -21.87
CA LEU A 150 -38.34 -49.77 -22.28
C LEU A 150 -37.49 -48.72 -23.00
N GLY A 151 -36.29 -48.44 -22.50
CA GLY A 151 -35.35 -47.52 -23.12
C GLY A 151 -34.93 -47.95 -24.53
N THR A 152 -34.62 -49.24 -24.73
CA THR A 152 -34.27 -49.76 -26.06
C THR A 152 -35.43 -49.70 -27.04
N LEU A 153 -36.63 -50.07 -26.60
CA LEU A 153 -37.84 -49.98 -27.42
C LEU A 153 -38.12 -48.54 -27.84
N ALA A 154 -38.04 -47.58 -26.90
CA ALA A 154 -38.24 -46.16 -27.19
C ALA A 154 -37.20 -45.61 -28.18
N LEU A 155 -35.92 -45.97 -28.02
CA LEU A 155 -34.85 -45.60 -28.95
C LEU A 155 -35.07 -46.15 -30.36
N ILE A 156 -35.45 -47.42 -30.48
CA ILE A 156 -35.76 -48.04 -31.78
C ILE A 156 -36.92 -47.30 -32.45
N LEU A 157 -37.97 -46.97 -31.68
CA LEU A 157 -39.15 -46.30 -32.19
C LEU A 157 -38.84 -44.85 -32.62
N LEU A 158 -38.00 -44.14 -31.87
CA LEU A 158 -37.50 -42.80 -32.22
C LEU A 158 -36.63 -42.83 -33.49
N LEU A 159 -35.81 -43.88 -33.67
CA LEU A 159 -34.92 -44.01 -34.84
C LEU A 159 -35.64 -44.48 -36.12
N LEU A 160 -36.79 -45.15 -35.97
CA LEU A 160 -37.61 -45.62 -37.10
C LEU A 160 -38.65 -44.58 -37.55
N LEU A 161 -38.95 -43.58 -36.72
CA LEU A 161 -39.76 -42.40 -37.04
C LEU A 161 -38.92 -41.31 -37.72
#